data_AF-A0A520I1W6-F1
#
_entry.id   AF-A0A520I1W6-F1
#
_cell.length_a   1.000
_cell.length_b   1.000
_cell.length_c   1.000
_cell.angle_alpha   90.00
_cell.angle_beta   90.00
_cell.angle_gamma   90.00
#
_symmetry.space_group_name_H-M   'P 1'
#
loop_
_entity.id
_entity.type
_entity.pdbx_description
1 polymer ?
#
loop_
_entity_poly.entity_id
_entity_poly.type
_entity_poly.pdbx_seq_one_letter_code
_entity_poly.pdbx_strand_id
1 'polypeptide(L)'
;MGNWTIATSYGEWQFGQKDWTWIKSEPPVWAKEPVGGVAVAHLSLNEFLLVGDHVRLTFGTAKDGPKNGSVFRVEEGRMADGRWVMSRVWNGDQTDYGITLVKPTVLKVTMGTYK
;
A
#
# COMPACT_ATOMS: atom_id res chain seq x y z
N MET A 1 -12.75 6.03 2.12
CA MET A 1 -12.35 6.77 0.90
C MET A 1 -13.25 6.34 -0.24
N GLY A 2 -14.46 6.88 -0.30
CA GLY A 2 -15.54 6.27 -1.08
C GLY A 2 -15.75 4.81 -0.70
N ASN A 3 -15.74 3.92 -1.68
CA ASN A 3 -15.96 2.48 -1.54
C ASN A 3 -14.82 1.70 -0.88
N TRP A 4 -13.71 2.37 -0.53
CA TRP A 4 -12.45 1.73 -0.16
C TRP A 4 -11.97 2.18 1.22
N THR A 5 -11.25 1.28 1.88
CA THR A 5 -10.50 1.55 3.11
C THR A 5 -9.00 1.41 2.84
N ILE A 6 -8.19 2.22 3.53
CA ILE A 6 -6.76 2.01 3.64
C ILE A 6 -6.43 2.01 5.12
N ALA A 7 -5.96 0.87 5.61
CA ALA A 7 -5.39 0.75 6.94
C ALA A 7 -3.87 0.87 6.86
N THR A 8 -3.26 1.46 7.89
CA THR A 8 -1.81 1.53 8.03
C THR A 8 -1.34 0.68 9.20
N SER A 9 -0.24 -0.04 9.02
CA SER A 9 0.55 -0.60 10.12
C SER A 9 2.01 -0.20 9.98
N TYR A 10 2.73 -0.24 11.10
CA TYR A 10 4.11 0.23 11.22
C TYR A 10 4.98 -0.87 11.83
N GLY A 11 6.29 -0.81 11.55
CA GLY A 11 7.24 -1.82 12.02
C GLY A 11 7.07 -3.20 11.38
N GLU A 12 6.55 -3.24 10.14
CA GLU A 12 6.35 -4.48 9.38
C GLU A 12 7.55 -4.77 8.46
N TRP A 13 7.82 -6.04 8.19
CA TRP A 13 8.73 -6.48 7.12
C TRP A 13 8.06 -6.28 5.75
N GLN A 14 8.80 -6.45 4.65
CA GLN A 14 8.21 -6.42 3.29
C GLN A 14 7.50 -7.74 2.92
N PHE A 15 7.66 -8.80 3.69
CA PHE A 15 7.09 -10.13 3.43
C PHE A 15 6.41 -10.68 4.68
N GLY A 16 5.30 -11.40 4.50
CA GLY A 16 4.55 -12.03 5.58
C GLY A 16 3.78 -11.05 6.45
N GLN A 17 3.08 -11.57 7.46
CA GLN A 17 2.30 -10.77 8.42
C GLN A 17 2.92 -10.89 9.82
N LYS A 18 2.93 -9.81 10.59
CA LYS A 18 3.47 -9.79 11.95
C LYS A 18 2.80 -10.75 12.94
N ASP A 19 1.58 -11.17 12.66
CA ASP A 19 0.79 -12.05 13.53
C ASP A 19 1.04 -13.53 13.25
N TRP A 20 1.87 -13.85 12.24
CA TRP A 20 2.24 -15.22 11.93
C TRP A 20 3.20 -15.79 12.98
N THR A 21 2.67 -16.68 13.82
CA THR A 21 3.42 -17.34 14.89
C THR A 21 4.21 -18.58 14.42
N TRP A 22 3.96 -19.05 13.19
CA TRP A 22 4.60 -20.25 12.64
C TRP A 22 5.98 -19.99 12.01
N ILE A 23 6.30 -18.73 11.70
CA ILE A 23 7.60 -18.30 11.20
C ILE A 23 8.34 -17.51 12.28
N LYS A 24 9.52 -17.99 12.69
CA LYS A 24 10.35 -17.25 13.64
C LYS A 24 10.92 -16.02 12.93
N SER A 25 10.58 -14.83 13.43
CA SER A 25 11.04 -13.56 12.88
C SER A 25 11.42 -12.59 14.00
N GLU A 26 12.46 -11.79 13.76
CA GLU A 26 12.85 -10.67 14.61
C GLU A 26 12.31 -9.38 13.99
N PRO A 27 11.66 -8.48 14.76
CA PRO A 27 11.13 -7.22 14.24
C PRO A 27 12.18 -6.43 13.46
N PRO A 28 11.79 -5.65 12.44
CA PRO A 28 12.72 -4.74 11.79
C PRO A 28 13.38 -3.79 12.79
N VAL A 29 14.64 -3.40 12.54
CA VAL A 29 15.43 -2.57 13.48
C VAL A 29 14.75 -1.24 13.82
N TRP A 30 13.90 -0.72 12.94
CA TRP A 30 13.14 0.51 13.10
C TRP A 30 11.74 0.31 13.69
N ALA A 31 11.35 -0.90 14.11
CA ALA A 31 9.95 -1.22 14.44
C ALA A 31 9.37 -0.41 15.61
N LYS A 32 10.23 0.10 16.49
CA LYS A 32 9.84 0.94 17.64
C LYS A 32 10.05 2.43 17.39
N GLU A 33 10.64 2.79 16.26
CA GLU A 33 10.96 4.18 15.92
C GLU A 33 9.75 4.85 15.25
N PRO A 34 9.37 6.07 15.64
CA PRO A 34 8.24 6.79 15.06
C PRO A 34 8.62 7.47 13.72
N VAL A 35 9.19 6.69 12.80
CA VAL A 35 9.73 7.18 11.51
C VAL A 35 8.77 6.98 10.33
N GLY A 36 7.69 6.22 10.54
CA GLY A 36 6.74 5.87 9.48
C GLY A 36 5.65 6.92 9.28
N GLY A 37 5.23 7.08 8.02
CA GLY A 37 4.14 7.98 7.66
C GLY A 37 3.71 7.85 6.20
N VAL A 38 2.48 8.27 5.91
CA VAL A 38 1.95 8.27 4.55
C VAL A 38 0.95 9.41 4.34
N ALA A 39 1.03 10.03 3.17
CA ALA A 39 -0.01 10.91 2.64
C ALA A 39 -0.72 10.22 1.49
N VAL A 40 -2.05 10.31 1.45
CA VAL A 40 -2.89 9.69 0.42
C VAL A 40 -3.79 10.74 -0.21
N ALA A 41 -3.78 10.82 -1.54
CA ALA A 41 -4.70 11.63 -2.34
C ALA A 41 -5.64 10.70 -3.12
N HIS A 42 -6.95 10.93 -2.97
CA HIS A 42 -8.00 10.22 -3.71
C HIS A 42 -8.21 10.92 -5.06
N LEU A 43 -7.67 10.34 -6.14
CA LEU A 43 -7.65 10.98 -7.47
C LEU A 43 -8.97 10.80 -8.23
N SER A 44 -9.54 9.60 -8.15
CA SER A 44 -10.80 9.21 -8.80
C SER A 44 -11.45 8.09 -8.00
N LEU A 45 -12.65 7.63 -8.36
CA LEU A 45 -13.40 6.64 -7.58
C LEU A 45 -12.55 5.44 -7.11
N ASN A 46 -11.61 4.99 -7.95
CA ASN A 46 -10.79 3.81 -7.70
C ASN A 46 -9.28 4.07 -7.74
N GLU A 47 -8.83 5.32 -7.88
CA GLU A 47 -7.39 5.62 -8.01
C GLU A 47 -6.89 6.50 -6.88
N PHE A 48 -5.73 6.12 -6.36
CA PHE A 48 -5.08 6.76 -5.23
C PHE A 48 -3.62 7.06 -5.57
N LEU A 49 -3.18 8.28 -5.28
CA LEU A 49 -1.76 8.62 -5.25
C LEU A 49 -1.30 8.61 -3.81
N LEU A 50 -0.17 7.98 -3.53
CA LEU A 50 0.39 7.93 -2.19
C LEU A 50 1.88 8.19 -2.20
N VAL A 51 2.31 8.89 -1.16
CA VAL A 51 3.71 9.18 -0.84
C VAL A 51 3.92 8.76 0.59
N GLY A 52 4.84 7.84 0.84
CA GLY A 52 5.05 7.31 2.17
C GLY A 52 6.42 6.70 2.39
N ASP A 53 6.69 6.41 3.65
CA ASP A 53 7.92 5.81 4.13
C ASP A 53 7.67 5.00 5.42
N HIS A 54 8.40 3.91 5.61
CA HIS A 54 8.34 3.02 6.79
C HIS A 54 6.91 2.67 7.25
N VAL A 55 6.03 2.33 6.30
CA VAL A 55 4.60 2.05 6.52
C VAL A 55 4.14 0.89 5.65
N ARG A 56 3.27 0.03 6.18
CA ARG A 56 2.48 -0.92 5.38
C ARG A 56 1.08 -0.39 5.18
N LEU A 57 0.63 -0.39 3.94
CA LEU A 57 -0.75 -0.07 3.58
C LEU A 57 -1.52 -1.33 3.20
N THR A 58 -2.67 -1.52 3.84
CA THR A 58 -3.62 -2.58 3.52
C THR A 58 -4.87 -1.95 2.94
N PHE A 59 -5.11 -2.21 1.66
CA PHE A 59 -6.31 -1.79 0.97
C PHE A 59 -7.45 -2.78 1.22
N GLY A 60 -8.64 -2.26 1.45
CA GLY A 60 -9.83 -3.06 1.66
C GLY A 60 -11.07 -2.38 1.09
N THR A 61 -12.20 -3.06 1.24
CA THR A 61 -13.50 -2.53 0.88
C THR A 61 -14.14 -1.87 2.10
N ALA A 62 -14.82 -0.74 1.88
CA ALA A 62 -15.64 -0.13 2.92
C ALA A 62 -16.82 -1.04 3.27
N LYS A 63 -17.43 -0.82 4.44
CA LYS A 63 -18.57 -1.62 4.93
C LYS A 63 -19.68 -1.80 3.89
N ASP A 64 -20.05 -0.70 3.21
CA ASP A 64 -21.07 -0.67 2.17
C ASP A 64 -20.46 -0.64 0.75
N GLY A 65 -19.18 -0.97 0.64
CA GLY A 65 -18.44 -1.07 -0.61
C GLY A 65 -18.68 -2.39 -1.34
N PRO A 66 -17.99 -2.61 -2.47
CA PRO A 66 -18.09 -3.86 -3.22
C PRO A 66 -17.59 -5.04 -2.40
N LYS A 67 -18.19 -6.22 -2.60
CA LYS A 67 -17.78 -7.46 -1.90
C LYS A 67 -16.53 -8.12 -2.50
N ASN A 68 -16.27 -7.82 -3.76
CA ASN A 68 -15.26 -8.41 -4.64
C ASN A 68 -14.18 -7.40 -5.01
N GLY A 69 -13.83 -6.52 -4.06
CA GLY A 69 -12.84 -5.48 -4.26
C GLY A 69 -11.42 -5.99 -4.10
N SER A 70 -10.50 -5.54 -4.96
CA SER A 70 -9.07 -5.85 -4.86
C SER A 70 -8.20 -4.75 -5.43
N VAL A 71 -6.91 -4.79 -5.09
CA VAL A 71 -5.87 -3.99 -5.75
C VAL A 71 -5.63 -4.59 -7.14
N PHE A 72 -5.87 -3.82 -8.19
CA PHE A 72 -5.72 -4.26 -9.58
C PHE A 72 -4.36 -3.88 -10.16
N ARG A 73 -3.82 -2.74 -9.74
CA ARG A 73 -2.56 -2.23 -10.27
C ARG A 73 -1.87 -1.32 -9.27
N VAL A 74 -0.57 -1.48 -9.13
CA VAL A 74 0.30 -0.61 -8.32
C VAL A 74 1.46 -0.16 -9.19
N GLU A 75 1.53 1.13 -9.48
CA GLU A 75 2.63 1.73 -10.25
C GLU A 75 3.52 2.53 -9.31
N GLU A 76 4.82 2.25 -9.30
CA GLU A 76 5.83 3.15 -8.74
C GLU A 76 6.25 4.15 -9.82
N GLY A 77 6.43 5.41 -9.44
CA GLY A 77 6.79 6.45 -10.39
C GLY A 77 7.05 7.79 -9.75
N ARG A 78 6.91 8.84 -10.57
CA ARG A 78 7.10 10.23 -10.15
C ARG A 78 6.21 11.16 -10.97
N MET A 79 6.01 12.36 -10.45
CA MET A 79 5.47 13.47 -11.24
C MET A 79 6.61 14.13 -12.01
N ALA A 80 6.42 14.33 -13.31
CA ALA A 80 7.31 15.10 -14.18
C ALA A 80 6.44 16.04 -15.02
N ASP A 81 6.68 17.35 -14.94
CA ASP A 81 5.96 18.36 -15.72
C ASP A 81 4.43 18.26 -15.59
N GLY A 82 3.95 18.03 -14.36
CA GLY A 82 2.52 17.87 -14.04
C GLY A 82 1.90 16.55 -14.50
N ARG A 83 2.71 15.61 -15.02
CA ARG A 83 2.25 14.31 -15.52
C ARG A 83 2.83 13.16 -14.71
N TRP A 84 2.06 12.09 -14.59
CA TRP A 84 2.54 10.86 -13.99
C TRP A 84 3.48 10.12 -14.96
N VAL A 85 4.67 9.77 -14.48
CA VAL A 85 5.64 8.95 -15.20
C VAL A 85 5.90 7.68 -14.39
N MET A 86 5.33 6.57 -14.85
CA MET A 86 5.53 5.25 -14.26
C MET A 86 6.96 4.75 -14.52
N SER A 87 7.58 4.19 -13.48
CA SER A 87 8.90 3.57 -13.54
C SER A 87 8.81 2.04 -13.55
N ARG A 88 7.93 1.47 -12.71
CA ARG A 88 7.66 0.03 -12.68
C ARG A 88 6.29 -0.30 -12.10
N VAL A 89 5.85 -1.54 -12.30
CA VAL A 89 4.66 -2.10 -11.66
C VAL A 89 5.10 -2.97 -10.48
N TRP A 90 4.42 -2.84 -9.35
CA TRP A 90 4.53 -3.77 -8.22
C TRP A 90 3.45 -4.85 -8.34
N ASN A 91 3.81 -6.10 -8.03
CA ASN A 91 2.90 -7.24 -8.04
C ASN A 91 3.50 -8.40 -7.20
N GLY A 92 2.75 -9.50 -7.01
CA GLY A 92 3.21 -10.65 -6.22
C GLY A 92 3.64 -10.24 -4.82
N ASP A 93 4.83 -10.66 -4.39
CA ASP A 93 5.38 -10.38 -3.05
C ASP A 93 5.29 -8.89 -2.63
N GLN A 94 5.40 -7.95 -3.56
CA GLN A 94 5.30 -6.52 -3.26
C GLN A 94 3.88 -6.05 -2.87
N THR A 95 2.86 -6.87 -3.11
CA THR A 95 1.44 -6.57 -2.89
C THR A 95 0.70 -7.64 -2.07
N ASP A 96 1.18 -8.88 -2.04
CA ASP A 96 0.48 -10.04 -1.46
C ASP A 96 0.25 -9.94 0.05
N TYR A 97 1.10 -9.18 0.75
CA TYR A 97 1.02 -8.99 2.21
C TYR A 97 0.54 -7.58 2.59
N GLY A 98 0.05 -6.81 1.62
CA GLY A 98 -0.08 -5.36 1.71
C GLY A 98 1.14 -4.65 1.15
N ILE A 99 0.98 -3.37 0.83
CA ILE A 99 2.01 -2.56 0.18
C ILE A 99 2.93 -2.00 1.27
N THR A 100 4.14 -2.54 1.40
CA THR A 100 5.09 -2.10 2.44
C THR A 100 6.17 -1.19 1.87
N LEU A 101 6.28 0.01 2.42
CA LEU A 101 7.29 1.00 2.07
C LEU A 101 8.34 1.03 3.18
N VAL A 102 9.62 0.86 2.84
CA VAL A 102 10.76 0.94 3.77
C VAL A 102 11.75 2.05 3.39
N LYS A 103 11.36 2.86 2.41
CA LYS A 103 12.05 4.04 1.94
C LYS A 103 11.02 4.98 1.31
N PRO A 104 11.33 6.28 1.16
CA PRO A 104 10.43 7.22 0.48
C PRO A 104 10.06 6.71 -0.91
N THR A 105 8.77 6.48 -1.11
CA THR A 105 8.24 5.89 -2.35
C THR A 105 6.95 6.60 -2.75
N VAL A 106 6.77 6.83 -4.06
CA VAL A 106 5.53 7.35 -4.63
C VAL A 106 4.88 6.25 -5.45
N LEU A 107 3.64 5.90 -5.13
CA LEU A 107 2.88 4.95 -5.94
C LEU A 107 1.53 5.53 -6.36
N LYS A 108 1.04 5.04 -7.49
CA LYS A 108 -0.34 5.16 -7.91
C LYS A 108 -0.99 3.79 -7.82
N VAL A 109 -2.03 3.67 -7.00
CA VAL A 109 -2.76 2.42 -6.76
C VAL A 109 -4.15 2.52 -7.38
N THR A 110 -4.49 1.53 -8.18
CA THR A 110 -5.81 1.37 -8.80
C THR A 110 -6.52 0.19 -8.14
N MET A 111 -7.67 0.46 -7.55
CA MET A 111 -8.61 -0.53 -7.04
C MET A 111 -9.57 -0.98 -8.16
N GLY A 112 -10.16 -2.16 -8.00
CA GLY A 112 -11.15 -2.67 -8.94
C GLY A 112 -12.05 -3.72 -8.30
N THR A 113 -13.03 -4.18 -9.07
CA THR A 113 -13.90 -5.30 -8.71
C THR A 113 -13.84 -6.37 -9.79
N TYR A 114 -13.96 -7.64 -9.42
CA TYR A 114 -13.91 -8.78 -10.34
C TYR A 114 -15.19 -9.61 -10.26
N LYS A 115 -15.66 -10.18 -11.38
CA LYS A 115 -16.86 -11.02 -11.41
C LYS A 115 -16.56 -12.45 -11.01
#